data_AF-A0A1D1UMW2-F1
#
_entry.id   AF-A0A1D1UMW2-F1
#
_cell.length_a   1.000
_cell.length_b   1.000
_cell.length_c   1.000
_cell.angle_alpha   90.00
_cell.angle_beta   90.00
_cell.angle_gamma   90.00
#
_symmetry.space_group_name_H-M   'P 1'
#
loop_
_entity.id
_entity.type
_entity.pdbx_description
1 polymer ?
#
loop_
_entity_poly.entity_id
_entity_poly.type
_entity_poly.pdbx_seq_one_letter_code
_entity_poly.pdbx_strand_id
1 'polypeptide(L)'
;MTAFAGQAEVTIKDVWLGVAKFFVVSVGGLVIGAVCGIFTAVITRYTEHVRVVEPLTMFIMAYSSYLICELFHLSGIIAIITCGLLQWQYAVHNVSFKSRTTVKYFSKMLA
;
A
#
# COMPACT_ATOMS: atom_id res chain seq x y z
N MET A 1 17.59 6.78 0.72
CA MET A 1 18.37 7.93 0.20
C MET A 1 19.70 8.13 0.94
N THR A 2 20.28 7.08 1.54
CA THR A 2 21.58 7.15 2.27
C THR A 2 22.78 6.88 1.38
N ALA A 3 22.59 6.57 0.09
CA ALA A 3 23.68 6.20 -0.81
C ALA A 3 24.54 7.39 -1.31
N PHE A 4 24.06 8.62 -1.17
CA PHE A 4 24.74 9.83 -1.68
C PHE A 4 25.21 10.80 -0.59
N ALA A 5 24.96 10.49 0.69
CA ALA A 5 25.38 11.34 1.80
C ALA A 5 26.90 11.18 2.01
N GLY A 6 27.71 12.03 1.37
CA GLY A 6 29.13 12.20 1.70
C GLY A 6 30.15 11.94 0.57
N GLN A 7 29.75 11.81 -0.69
CA GLN A 7 30.70 11.66 -1.81
C GLN A 7 30.97 13.03 -2.47
N ALA A 8 32.24 13.44 -2.52
CA ALA A 8 32.68 14.71 -3.10
C ALA A 8 32.72 14.69 -4.66
N GLU A 9 32.63 13.51 -5.27
CA GLU A 9 32.60 13.30 -6.72
C GLU A 9 31.54 12.24 -7.06
N VAL A 10 30.58 12.57 -7.91
CA VAL A 10 29.53 11.64 -8.35
C VAL A 10 30.01 10.92 -9.59
N THR A 11 30.27 9.62 -9.49
CA THR A 11 30.71 8.80 -10.63
C THR A 11 29.49 8.33 -11.44
N ILE A 12 29.64 8.15 -12.77
CA ILE A 12 28.58 7.64 -13.67
C ILE A 12 27.98 6.30 -13.16
N LYS A 13 28.79 5.49 -12.47
CA LYS A 13 28.36 4.22 -11.86
C LYS A 13 27.30 4.41 -10.77
N ASP A 14 27.37 5.49 -10.00
CA ASP A 14 26.42 5.77 -8.92
C ASP A 14 25.06 6.21 -9.46
N VAL A 15 25.06 6.91 -10.60
CA VAL A 15 23.84 7.25 -11.33
C VAL A 15 23.12 5.97 -11.78
N TRP A 16 23.85 5.02 -12.36
CA TRP A 16 23.27 3.73 -12.77
C TRP A 16 22.74 2.92 -11.59
N LEU A 17 23.47 2.88 -10.48
CA LEU A 17 23.02 2.24 -9.24
C LEU A 17 21.77 2.91 -8.66
N GLY A 18 21.65 4.24 -8.73
CA GLY A 18 20.47 4.98 -8.34
C GLY A 18 19.24 4.59 -9.15
N VAL A 19 19.39 4.49 -10.48
CA VAL A 19 18.31 4.04 -11.38
C VAL A 19 17.91 2.61 -11.06
N ALA A 20 18.86 1.70 -10.90
CA ALA A 20 18.56 0.31 -10.54
C ALA A 20 17.83 0.21 -9.18
N LYS A 21 18.26 0.98 -8.18
CA LYS A 21 17.60 1.04 -6.87
C LYS A 21 16.18 1.56 -6.97
N PHE A 22 15.90 2.54 -7.83
CA PHE A 22 14.54 3.06 -8.03
C PHE A 22 13.58 1.94 -8.44
N PHE A 23 13.95 1.14 -9.46
CA PHE A 23 13.11 0.02 -9.90
C PHE A 23 12.90 -1.02 -8.81
N VAL A 24 13.95 -1.40 -8.08
CA VAL A 24 13.85 -2.37 -6.98
C VAL A 24 12.91 -1.87 -5.88
N VAL A 25 13.05 -0.62 -5.47
CA VAL A 25 12.25 0.02 -4.43
C VAL A 25 10.78 0.16 -4.85
N SER A 26 10.52 0.49 -6.13
CA SER A 26 9.17 0.58 -6.70
C SER A 26 8.49 -0.79 -6.84
N VAL A 27 9.20 -1.78 -7.40
CA VAL A 27 8.66 -3.14 -7.57
C VAL A 27 8.43 -3.82 -6.22
N GLY A 28 9.34 -3.62 -5.25
CA GLY A 28 9.16 -4.13 -3.90
C GLY A 28 7.90 -3.56 -3.22
N GLY A 29 7.65 -2.26 -3.37
CA GLY A 29 6.41 -1.63 -2.89
C GLY A 29 5.15 -2.21 -3.54
N LEU A 30 5.18 -2.43 -4.86
CA LEU A 30 4.09 -3.08 -5.59
C LEU A 30 3.78 -4.48 -5.03
N VAL A 31 4.80 -5.31 -4.82
CA VAL A 31 4.62 -6.69 -4.35
C VAL A 31 4.04 -6.71 -2.93
N ILE A 32 4.59 -5.92 -2.01
CA ILE A 32 4.10 -5.86 -0.62
C ILE A 32 2.67 -5.31 -0.56
N GLY A 33 2.41 -4.21 -1.27
CA GLY A 33 1.07 -3.64 -1.38
C GLY A 33 0.08 -4.64 -1.98
N ALA A 34 0.52 -5.41 -2.96
CA ALA A 34 -0.32 -6.42 -3.59
C ALA A 34 -0.70 -7.55 -2.63
N VAL A 35 0.27 -8.07 -1.89
CA VAL A 35 0.04 -9.12 -0.88
C VAL A 35 -0.93 -8.61 0.20
N CYS A 36 -0.69 -7.44 0.78
CA CYS A 36 -1.60 -6.85 1.78
C CYS A 36 -3.01 -6.59 1.24
N GLY A 37 -3.14 -6.16 -0.02
CA GLY A 37 -4.43 -5.94 -0.66
C GLY A 37 -5.25 -7.23 -0.82
N ILE A 38 -4.59 -8.32 -1.25
CA ILE A 38 -5.22 -9.65 -1.34
C ILE A 38 -5.59 -10.16 0.05
N PHE A 39 -4.69 -10.06 1.03
CA PHE A 39 -4.98 -10.42 2.43
C PHE A 39 -6.20 -9.66 2.96
N THR A 40 -6.32 -8.37 2.64
CA THR A 40 -7.51 -7.59 3.01
C THR A 40 -8.77 -8.20 2.40
N ALA A 41 -8.78 -8.51 1.11
CA ALA A 41 -9.94 -9.10 0.45
C ALA A 41 -10.36 -10.45 1.07
N VAL A 42 -9.39 -11.25 1.50
CA VAL A 42 -9.64 -12.50 2.23
C VAL A 42 -10.25 -12.22 3.60
N ILE A 43 -9.67 -11.31 4.39
CA ILE A 43 -10.20 -10.94 5.72
C ILE A 43 -11.63 -10.40 5.59
N THR A 44 -11.88 -9.51 4.63
CA THR A 44 -13.21 -8.94 4.39
C THR A 44 -14.26 -10.00 4.03
N ARG A 45 -13.85 -11.13 3.43
CA ARG A 45 -14.75 -12.26 3.18
C ARG A 45 -15.21 -12.97 4.46
N TYR A 46 -14.39 -13.01 5.51
CA TYR A 46 -14.72 -13.69 6.77
C TYR A 46 -15.45 -12.77 7.76
N THR A 47 -15.41 -11.45 7.58
CA THR A 47 -16.01 -10.46 8.48
C THR A 47 -17.46 -10.11 8.09
N GLU A 48 -18.31 -11.11 7.80
CA GLU A 48 -19.71 -10.84 7.38
C GLU A 48 -20.63 -10.37 8.53
N HIS A 49 -20.30 -10.72 9.78
CA HIS A 49 -21.20 -10.47 10.92
C HIS A 49 -21.17 -9.03 11.47
N VAL A 50 -20.14 -8.22 11.15
CA VAL A 50 -19.98 -6.86 11.68
C VAL A 50 -19.57 -5.87 10.58
N ARG A 51 -20.56 -5.42 9.80
CA ARG A 51 -20.36 -4.54 8.63
C ARG A 51 -19.70 -3.18 8.90
N VAL A 52 -19.69 -2.72 10.15
CA VAL A 52 -18.99 -1.47 10.56
C VAL A 52 -17.48 -1.65 10.67
N VAL A 53 -16.98 -2.88 10.76
CA VAL A 53 -15.54 -3.18 10.85
C VAL A 53 -14.89 -3.25 9.46
N GLU A 54 -15.67 -3.55 8.41
CA GLU A 54 -15.17 -3.68 7.03
C GLU A 54 -14.38 -2.43 6.55
N PRO A 55 -14.86 -1.18 6.70
CA PRO A 55 -14.10 0.01 6.28
C PRO A 55 -12.82 0.19 7.09
N LEU A 56 -12.91 -0.05 8.40
CA LEU A 56 -11.81 0.14 9.34
C LEU A 56 -10.66 -0.84 9.03
N THR A 57 -10.98 -2.10 8.73
CA THR A 57 -9.99 -3.09 8.29
C THR A 57 -9.30 -2.69 6.99
N MET A 58 -10.02 -2.11 6.01
CA MET A 58 -9.40 -1.63 4.77
C MET A 58 -8.37 -0.52 5.02
N PHE A 59 -8.71 0.47 5.84
CA PHE A 59 -7.79 1.55 6.19
C PHE A 59 -6.59 1.08 7.01
N ILE A 60 -6.82 0.22 8.01
CA ILE A 60 -5.74 -0.34 8.83
C ILE A 60 -4.80 -1.17 7.95
N MET A 61 -5.30 -2.04 7.10
CA MET A 61 -4.46 -2.86 6.22
C MET A 61 -3.68 -2.03 5.19
N ALA A 62 -4.29 -0.96 4.66
CA ALA A 62 -3.60 -0.02 3.79
C ALA A 62 -2.41 0.62 4.54
N TYR A 63 -2.61 1.07 5.77
CA TYR A 63 -1.54 1.63 6.60
C TYR A 63 -0.50 0.58 7.03
N SER A 64 -0.90 -0.64 7.34
CA SER A 64 0.03 -1.74 7.63
C SER A 64 0.94 -2.04 6.44
N SER A 65 0.41 -2.01 5.21
CA SER A 65 1.22 -2.21 3.99
C SER A 65 2.30 -1.13 3.85
N TYR A 66 1.98 0.12 4.21
CA TYR A 66 2.94 1.22 4.25
C TYR A 66 4.05 0.95 5.26
N LEU A 67 3.70 0.60 6.50
CA LEU A 67 4.68 0.34 7.57
C LEU A 67 5.60 -0.83 7.23
N ILE A 68 5.04 -1.95 6.75
CA ILE A 68 5.83 -3.13 6.35
C ILE A 68 6.82 -2.75 5.24
N CYS A 69 6.37 -1.97 4.25
CA CYS A 69 7.22 -1.55 3.16
C CYS A 69 8.35 -0.60 3.61
N GLU A 70 8.07 0.32 4.54
CA GLU A 70 9.10 1.19 5.12
C GLU A 70 10.12 0.41 5.96
N LEU A 71 9.70 -0.64 6.68
CA LEU A 71 10.62 -1.51 7.42
C LEU A 71 11.64 -2.19 6.50
N PHE A 72 11.27 -2.47 5.25
CA PHE A 72 12.16 -3.02 4.23
C PHE A 72 12.91 -1.96 3.42
N HIS A 73 12.81 -0.67 3.78
CA HIS A 73 13.37 0.45 3.02
C HIS A 73 12.93 0.50 1.55
N LEU A 74 11.72 0.00 1.27
CA LEU A 74 11.06 0.04 -0.03
C LEU A 74 10.08 1.23 -0.09
N SER A 75 9.39 1.45 -1.22
CA SER A 75 8.48 2.59 -1.34
C SER A 75 7.14 2.35 -0.64
N GLY A 76 6.99 2.86 0.59
CA GLY A 76 5.75 2.77 1.34
C GLY A 76 4.56 3.42 0.63
N ILE A 77 4.78 4.52 -0.09
CA ILE A 77 3.74 5.22 -0.87
C ILE A 77 3.22 4.32 -1.99
N ILE A 78 4.11 3.65 -2.72
CA ILE A 78 3.69 2.71 -3.78
C ILE A 78 2.94 1.52 -3.18
N ALA A 79 3.36 1.03 -2.01
CA ALA A 79 2.67 -0.05 -1.31
C ALA A 79 1.24 0.31 -0.92
N ILE A 80 1.01 1.47 -0.30
CA ILE A 80 -0.35 1.88 0.12
C ILE A 80 -1.28 2.13 -1.08
N ILE A 81 -0.77 2.72 -2.17
CA ILE A 81 -1.53 2.92 -3.40
C ILE A 81 -1.91 1.57 -4.02
N THR A 82 -0.95 0.65 -4.12
CA THR A 82 -1.20 -0.68 -4.70
C THR A 82 -2.19 -1.48 -3.86
N CYS A 83 -2.06 -1.41 -2.54
CA CYS A 83 -3.01 -2.02 -1.61
C CYS A 83 -4.43 -1.47 -1.83
N GLY A 84 -4.59 -0.15 -1.93
CA GLY A 84 -5.87 0.50 -2.21
C GLY A 84 -6.47 0.11 -3.57
N LEU A 85 -5.65 0.02 -4.62
CA LEU A 85 -6.07 -0.44 -5.95
C LEU A 85 -6.60 -1.88 -5.92
N LEU A 86 -5.93 -2.79 -5.19
CA LEU A 86 -6.41 -4.16 -5.05
C LEU A 86 -7.66 -4.27 -4.17
N GLN A 87 -7.74 -3.48 -3.10
CA GLN A 87 -8.96 -3.39 -2.30
C GLN A 87 -10.14 -2.94 -3.16
N TRP A 88 -9.92 -1.99 -4.08
CA TRP A 88 -10.94 -1.54 -5.03
C TRP A 88 -11.41 -2.64 -5.97
N GLN A 89 -10.51 -3.50 -6.46
CA GLN A 89 -10.86 -4.58 -7.38
C GLN A 89 -11.51 -5.77 -6.65
N TYR A 90 -10.89 -6.22 -5.56
CA TYR A 90 -11.23 -7.48 -4.88
C TYR A 90 -12.08 -7.30 -3.63
N ALA A 91 -11.72 -6.39 -2.72
CA ALA A 91 -12.44 -6.23 -1.46
C ALA A 91 -13.80 -5.56 -1.67
N VAL A 92 -13.92 -4.60 -2.59
CA VAL A 92 -15.18 -3.91 -2.88
C VAL A 92 -16.29 -4.89 -3.29
N HIS A 93 -15.99 -5.96 -4.02
CA HIS A 93 -16.97 -7.00 -4.37
C HIS A 93 -17.49 -7.78 -3.17
N ASN A 94 -16.69 -7.96 -2.12
CA ASN A 94 -17.11 -8.63 -0.88
C ASN A 94 -17.83 -7.71 0.10
N VAL A 95 -17.84 -6.40 -0.15
CA VAL A 95 -18.31 -5.38 0.81
C VAL A 95 -19.74 -4.95 0.53
N SER A 96 -20.56 -4.89 1.59
CA SER A 96 -21.97 -4.50 1.52
C SER A 96 -22.15 -3.03 1.08
N PHE A 97 -23.28 -2.70 0.43
CA PHE A 97 -23.58 -1.37 -0.11
C PHE A 97 -23.49 -0.23 0.93
N LYS A 98 -23.88 -0.50 2.19
CA LYS A 98 -23.74 0.47 3.29
C LYS A 98 -22.27 0.81 3.58
N SER A 99 -21.40 -0.20 3.56
CA SER A 99 -19.98 -0.07 3.89
C SER A 99 -19.20 0.63 2.76
N ARG A 100 -19.55 0.38 1.49
CA ARG A 100 -19.04 1.17 0.34
C ARG A 100 -19.34 2.66 0.49
N THR A 101 -20.54 2.98 0.97
CA THR A 101 -20.96 4.35 1.21
C THR A 101 -20.12 4.98 2.32
N THR A 102 -19.89 4.26 3.43
CA THR A 102 -18.99 4.70 4.51
C THR A 102 -17.58 4.95 4.01
N VAL A 103 -16.95 4.02 3.28
CA VAL A 103 -15.60 4.21 2.71
C VAL A 103 -15.54 5.46 1.81
N LYS A 104 -16.56 5.68 0.97
CA LYS A 104 -16.65 6.85 0.09
C LYS A 104 -16.77 8.16 0.87
N TYR A 105 -17.63 8.22 1.88
CA TYR A 105 -17.77 9.40 2.73
C TYR A 105 -16.51 9.64 3.56
N PHE A 106 -15.90 8.59 4.10
CA PHE A 106 -14.68 8.69 4.89
C PHE A 106 -13.52 9.24 4.05
N SER A 107 -13.35 8.74 2.83
CA SER A 107 -12.36 9.27 1.89
C SER A 107 -12.61 10.74 1.53
N LYS A 108 -13.87 11.19 1.45
CA LYS A 108 -14.22 12.60 1.24
C LYS A 108 -14.00 13.48 2.47
N MET A 109 -14.05 12.90 3.68
CA MET A 109 -13.79 13.64 4.92
C MET A 109 -12.29 13.80 5.18
N LEU A 110 -11.46 12.87 4.69
CA LEU A 110 -10.01 12.89 4.82
C LEU A 110 -9.30 13.76 3.78
N ALA A 111 -9.96 14.08 2.66
CA ALA A 111 -9.47 14.91 1.57
C ALA A 111 -9.97 16.35 1.71
#